data_AF-A0A4R5K6E7-F1
#
_entry.id   AF-A0A4R5K6E7-F1
#
_cell.length_a   1.000
_cell.length_b   1.000
_cell.length_c   1.000
_cell.angle_alpha   90.00
_cell.angle_beta   90.00
_cell.angle_gamma   90.00
#
_symmetry.space_group_name_H-M   'P 1'
#
loop_
_entity.id
_entity.type
_entity.pdbx_description
1 polymer ?
#
loop_
_entity_poly.entity_id
_entity_poly.type
_entity_poly.pdbx_seq_one_letter_code
_entity_poly.pdbx_strand_id
1 'polypeptide(L)'
;MDIDSAPYQEYPEFIAETLSKFVRYTCNPELLAGKPGAAPDAPSHMALVSFRPKVLEKYKGDPERYSIGGGRLREGIKWDLPLWENEDPIRVSLGDLGVCLPAEERHHWRNFMIEP
;
A
#
# COMPACT_ATOMS: atom_id res chain seq x y z
N MET A 1 31.40 9.57 -9.76
CA MET A 1 30.16 10.39 -9.87
C MET A 1 29.17 9.47 -10.54
N ASP A 2 28.49 8.68 -9.71
CA ASP A 2 27.57 7.64 -10.14
C ASP A 2 26.22 8.31 -10.36
N ILE A 3 25.91 8.52 -11.63
CA ILE A 3 24.62 9.02 -12.10
C ILE A 3 23.72 7.78 -12.21
N ASP A 4 22.54 7.83 -11.57
CA ASP A 4 21.41 6.91 -11.77
C ASP A 4 21.49 5.49 -11.20
N SER A 5 21.63 5.36 -9.88
CA SER A 5 20.98 4.26 -9.17
C SER A 5 19.80 4.84 -8.39
N ALA A 6 18.60 4.81 -8.97
CA ALA A 6 17.39 5.02 -8.19
C ALA A 6 17.46 4.09 -6.96
N PRO A 7 17.13 4.56 -5.75
CA PRO A 7 17.21 3.73 -4.56
C PRO A 7 16.39 2.45 -4.80
N TYR A 8 16.96 1.30 -4.47
CA TYR A 8 16.28 0.01 -4.57
C TYR A 8 14.92 0.12 -3.87
N GLN A 9 13.83 0.06 -4.65
CA GLN A 9 12.48 0.10 -4.11
C GLN A 9 11.97 -1.32 -3.96
N GLU A 10 11.83 -1.78 -2.71
CA GLU A 10 11.28 -3.10 -2.43
C GLU A 10 9.75 -3.07 -2.41
N TYR A 11 9.11 -3.80 -3.32
CA TYR A 11 7.65 -3.91 -3.41
C TYR A 11 7.17 -5.24 -2.84
N PRO A 12 6.88 -5.31 -1.53
CA PRO A 12 6.38 -6.54 -0.93
C PRO A 12 5.06 -6.97 -1.56
N GLU A 13 4.81 -8.27 -1.49
CA GLU A 13 3.51 -8.85 -1.80
C GLU A 13 2.46 -8.61 -0.71
N PHE A 14 1.21 -8.47 -1.14
CA PHE A 14 0.04 -8.41 -0.27
C PHE A 14 -1.01 -9.40 -0.75
N ILE A 15 -1.96 -9.73 0.10
CA ILE A 15 -3.14 -10.51 -0.26
C ILE A 15 -4.20 -9.50 -0.74
N ALA A 16 -4.33 -9.40 -2.06
CA ALA A 16 -5.25 -8.50 -2.72
C ALA A 16 -6.58 -9.23 -3.01
N GLU A 17 -7.68 -8.60 -2.62
CA GLU A 17 -9.04 -8.98 -2.98
C GLU A 17 -9.31 -8.55 -4.42
N THR A 18 -9.52 -9.53 -5.29
CA THR A 18 -9.97 -9.33 -6.67
C THR A 18 -11.46 -9.64 -6.78
N LEU A 19 -12.06 -9.45 -7.95
CA LEU A 19 -13.49 -9.73 -8.19
C LEU A 19 -13.90 -11.18 -7.90
N SER A 20 -12.97 -12.14 -7.93
CA SER A 20 -13.28 -13.57 -7.81
C SER A 20 -12.47 -14.34 -6.77
N LYS A 21 -11.36 -13.78 -6.28
CA LYS A 21 -10.44 -14.47 -5.37
C LYS A 21 -9.54 -13.51 -4.60
N PHE A 22 -8.93 -14.02 -3.54
CA PHE A 22 -7.76 -13.41 -2.92
C PHE A 22 -6.49 -13.92 -3.62
N VAL A 23 -5.56 -13.02 -3.94
CA VAL A 23 -4.27 -13.37 -4.57
C VAL A 23 -3.13 -12.73 -3.80
N ARG A 24 -2.04 -13.48 -3.59
CA ARG A 24 -0.79 -12.90 -3.13
C ARG A 24 -0.06 -12.30 -4.33
N TYR A 25 0.22 -11.00 -4.29
CA TYR A 25 0.83 -10.29 -5.41
C TYR A 25 1.58 -9.04 -4.95
N THR A 26 2.64 -8.65 -5.67
CA THR A 26 3.43 -7.45 -5.39
C THR A 26 2.60 -6.16 -5.50
N CYS A 27 2.87 -5.17 -4.64
CA CYS A 27 2.33 -3.82 -4.83
C CYS A 27 3.07 -3.00 -5.90
N ASN A 28 4.01 -3.58 -6.66
CA ASN A 28 4.73 -2.86 -7.70
C ASN A 28 3.77 -2.32 -8.78
N PRO A 29 3.61 -1.00 -8.92
CA PRO A 29 2.62 -0.41 -9.83
C PRO A 29 2.87 -0.75 -11.29
N GLU A 30 4.08 -1.12 -11.68
CA GLU A 30 4.42 -1.51 -13.06
C GLU A 30 4.06 -2.96 -13.39
N LEU A 31 3.69 -3.76 -12.39
CA LEU A 31 3.33 -5.17 -12.55
C LEU A 31 1.82 -5.42 -12.36
N LEU A 32 1.03 -4.38 -12.11
CA LEU A 32 -0.43 -4.46 -11.95
C LEU A 32 -1.16 -4.53 -13.30
N ALA A 33 -2.42 -4.98 -13.26
CA ALA A 33 -3.23 -5.10 -14.48
C ALA A 33 -3.30 -3.79 -15.28
N GLY A 34 -3.22 -3.92 -16.60
CA GLY A 34 -3.23 -2.78 -17.54
C GLY A 34 -1.86 -2.19 -17.82
N LYS A 35 -0.79 -2.69 -17.17
CA LYS A 35 0.59 -2.30 -17.48
C LYS A 35 1.19 -3.17 -18.59
N PRO A 36 2.10 -2.61 -19.42
CA PRO A 36 2.83 -3.41 -20.41
C PRO A 36 3.59 -4.57 -19.74
N GLY A 37 3.33 -5.80 -20.18
CA GLY A 37 3.97 -7.00 -19.64
C GLY A 37 3.41 -7.51 -18.31
N ALA A 38 2.34 -6.91 -17.78
CA ALA A 38 1.64 -7.46 -16.62
C ALA A 38 1.06 -8.85 -16.91
N ALA A 39 1.04 -9.71 -15.90
CA ALA A 39 0.42 -11.03 -16.00
C ALA A 39 -1.07 -10.89 -16.36
N PRO A 40 -1.65 -11.78 -17.19
CA PRO A 40 -3.06 -11.73 -17.55
C PRO A 40 -4.01 -11.75 -16.36
N ASP A 41 -3.61 -12.35 -15.24
CA ASP A 41 -4.37 -12.45 -14.01
C ASP A 41 -3.85 -11.55 -12.88
N ALA A 42 -2.99 -10.58 -13.21
CA ALA A 42 -2.53 -9.58 -12.25
C ALA A 42 -3.74 -8.83 -11.64
N PRO A 43 -3.71 -8.51 -10.33
CA PRO A 43 -4.72 -7.66 -9.73
C PRO A 43 -4.67 -6.25 -10.31
N SER A 44 -5.82 -5.57 -10.34
CA SER A 44 -5.89 -4.16 -10.72
C SER A 44 -5.30 -3.27 -9.62
N HIS A 45 -4.99 -2.02 -9.95
CA HIS A 45 -4.60 -1.00 -8.96
C HIS A 45 -5.60 -0.92 -7.80
N MET A 46 -6.89 -1.01 -8.12
CA MET A 46 -8.00 -0.90 -7.17
C MET A 46 -8.27 -2.16 -6.36
N ALA A 47 -7.55 -3.26 -6.58
CA ALA A 47 -7.68 -4.45 -5.74
C ALA A 47 -7.39 -4.07 -4.28
N LEU A 48 -8.26 -4.49 -3.36
CA LEU A 48 -8.20 -4.04 -1.97
C LEU A 48 -7.32 -4.96 -1.13
N VAL A 49 -6.59 -4.39 -0.19
CA VAL A 49 -5.85 -5.14 0.84
C VAL A 49 -6.40 -4.73 2.20
N SER A 50 -6.68 -5.72 3.05
CA SER A 50 -7.22 -5.52 4.40
C SER A 50 -6.12 -5.56 5.45
N PHE A 51 -6.17 -4.61 6.39
CA PHE A 51 -5.19 -4.45 7.45
C PHE A 51 -5.87 -4.34 8.82
N ARG A 52 -5.19 -4.87 9.84
CA ARG A 52 -5.59 -4.67 11.23
C ARG A 52 -5.57 -3.17 11.55
N PRO A 53 -6.58 -2.61 12.24
CA PRO A 53 -6.60 -1.18 12.62
C PRO A 53 -5.33 -0.70 13.36
N LYS A 54 -4.64 -1.64 14.03
CA LYS A 54 -3.35 -1.44 14.69
C LYS A 54 -2.27 -0.84 13.77
N VAL A 55 -2.36 -1.02 12.45
CA VAL A 55 -1.43 -0.41 11.48
C VAL A 55 -1.34 1.11 11.64
N LEU A 56 -2.44 1.76 12.07
CA LEU A 56 -2.51 3.20 12.25
C LEU A 56 -1.91 3.71 13.57
N GLU A 57 -1.66 2.85 14.56
CA GLU A 57 -1.15 3.26 15.88
C GLU A 57 0.20 3.97 15.79
N LYS A 58 1.09 3.48 14.91
CA LYS A 58 2.40 4.12 14.64
C LYS A 58 2.24 5.61 14.31
N TYR A 59 1.30 5.93 13.42
CA TYR A 59 1.11 7.29 12.93
C TYR A 59 0.33 8.15 13.94
N LYS A 60 -0.64 7.55 14.65
CA LYS A 60 -1.35 8.23 15.76
C LYS A 60 -0.41 8.61 16.92
N GLY A 61 0.68 7.87 17.10
CA GLY A 61 1.68 8.14 18.14
C GLY A 61 2.60 9.33 17.89
N ASP A 62 2.58 9.90 16.67
CA ASP A 62 3.42 11.04 16.28
C ASP A 62 2.62 12.04 15.41
N PRO A 63 1.65 12.76 16.01
CA PRO A 63 0.75 13.67 15.28
C PRO A 63 1.43 14.96 14.79
N GLU A 64 2.64 15.28 15.27
CA GLU A 64 3.43 16.40 14.72
C GLU A 64 4.00 16.04 13.34
N ARG A 65 4.25 14.75 13.10
CA ARG A 65 4.79 14.23 11.85
C ARG A 65 3.71 13.72 10.90
N TYR A 66 2.69 13.05 11.41
CA TYR A 66 1.67 12.40 10.61
C TYR A 66 0.29 13.02 10.80
N SER A 67 -0.50 13.03 9.72
CA SER A 67 -1.92 13.38 9.78
C SER A 67 -2.77 12.21 9.29
N ILE A 68 -3.85 11.92 10.01
CA ILE A 68 -4.88 10.96 9.63
C ILE A 68 -6.21 11.72 9.62
N GLY A 69 -6.96 11.58 8.52
CA GLY A 69 -8.30 12.14 8.42
C GLY A 69 -8.69 12.45 6.97
N GLY A 70 -10.00 12.43 6.72
CA GLY A 70 -10.55 12.66 5.39
C GLY A 70 -10.27 11.49 4.45
N GLY A 71 -10.17 10.28 5.00
CA GLY A 71 -9.83 9.05 4.27
C GLY A 71 -8.38 9.01 3.79
N ARG A 72 -7.46 9.67 4.50
CA ARG A 72 -6.05 9.81 4.08
C ARG A 72 -5.09 9.78 5.26
N LEU A 73 -3.94 9.18 5.04
CA LEU A 73 -2.78 9.19 5.93
C LEU A 73 -1.62 9.89 5.22
N ARG A 74 -0.98 10.87 5.89
CA ARG A 74 0.10 11.66 5.28
C ARG A 74 1.27 11.84 6.22
N GLU A 75 2.47 11.98 5.64
CA GLU A 75 3.64 12.55 6.29
C GLU A 75 3.96 13.91 5.65
N GLY A 76 3.27 14.96 6.10
CA GLY A 76 3.38 16.31 5.52
C GLY A 76 3.19 16.29 3.99
N ILE A 77 4.24 16.71 3.27
CA ILE A 77 4.28 16.73 1.79
C ILE A 77 5.04 15.54 1.18
N LYS A 78 5.57 14.63 2.01
CA LYS A 78 6.47 13.56 1.52
C LYS A 78 5.70 12.46 0.81
N TRP A 79 4.56 12.08 1.38
CA TRP A 79 3.67 11.07 0.80
C TRP A 79 2.26 11.21 1.39
N ASP A 80 1.29 10.70 0.66
CA ASP A 80 -0.12 10.78 0.98
C ASP A 80 -0.84 9.52 0.48
N LEU A 81 -1.32 8.71 1.42
CA LEU A 81 -1.97 7.43 1.18
C LEU A 81 -3.50 7.58 1.33
N PRO A 82 -4.28 7.35 0.27
CA PRO A 82 -5.73 7.15 0.39
C PRO A 82 -6.04 5.84 1.14
N LEU A 83 -6.99 5.89 2.09
CA LEU A 83 -7.46 4.69 2.78
C LEU A 83 -8.92 4.82 3.23
N TRP A 84 -9.55 3.67 3.44
CA TRP A 84 -10.86 3.58 4.08
C TRP A 84 -10.67 3.50 5.60
N GLU A 85 -10.43 4.67 6.22
CA GLU A 85 -10.05 4.78 7.64
C GLU A 85 -11.17 4.46 8.65
N ASN A 86 -12.42 4.49 8.20
CA ASN A 86 -13.61 4.22 9.02
C ASN A 86 -14.11 2.78 8.90
N GLU A 87 -13.38 1.92 8.18
CA GLU A 87 -13.72 0.51 8.05
C GLU A 87 -12.94 -0.33 9.08
N ASP A 88 -13.55 -1.42 9.55
CA ASP A 88 -12.87 -2.49 10.27
C ASP A 88 -13.09 -3.79 9.49
N PRO A 89 -12.08 -4.31 8.77
CA PRO A 89 -10.68 -3.86 8.78
C PRO A 89 -10.41 -2.59 7.95
N ILE A 90 -9.26 -1.95 8.20
CA ILE A 90 -8.78 -0.83 7.37
C ILE A 90 -8.45 -1.36 5.97
N ARG A 91 -8.97 -0.71 4.93
CA ARG A 91 -8.67 -1.08 3.54
C ARG A 91 -7.82 -0.03 2.85
N VAL A 92 -6.98 -0.50 1.92
CA VAL A 92 -6.16 0.33 1.01
C VAL A 92 -6.10 -0.37 -0.35
N SER A 93 -6.00 0.40 -1.43
CA SER A 93 -5.78 -0.18 -2.75
C SER A 93 -4.34 -0.70 -2.90
N LEU A 94 -4.17 -1.83 -3.58
CA LEU A 94 -2.86 -2.46 -3.79
C LEU A 94 -1.89 -1.51 -4.50
N GLY A 95 -2.38 -0.76 -5.48
CA GLY A 95 -1.56 0.19 -6.23
C GLY A 95 -1.14 1.39 -5.38
N ASP A 96 -2.00 1.92 -4.50
CA ASP A 96 -1.63 3.06 -3.65
C ASP A 96 -0.57 2.67 -2.62
N LEU A 97 -0.55 1.42 -2.14
CA LEU A 97 0.56 0.90 -1.32
C LEU A 97 1.89 0.98 -2.07
N GLY A 98 1.90 0.74 -3.39
CA GLY A 98 3.10 0.80 -4.22
C GLY A 98 3.52 2.23 -4.60
N VAL A 99 2.55 3.07 -4.94
CA VAL A 99 2.78 4.42 -5.48
C VAL A 99 3.02 5.42 -4.36
N CYS A 100 2.23 5.37 -3.30
CA CYS A 100 2.25 6.40 -2.27
C CYS A 100 3.32 6.13 -1.20
N LEU A 101 3.55 4.88 -0.82
CA LEU A 101 4.38 4.57 0.34
C LEU A 101 5.86 4.36 -0.01
N PRO A 102 6.78 4.97 0.76
CA PRO A 102 8.19 4.58 0.70
C PRO A 102 8.36 3.13 1.22
N ALA A 103 9.48 2.51 0.90
CA ALA A 103 9.73 1.09 1.19
C ALA A 103 9.52 0.73 2.67
N GLU A 104 10.06 1.52 3.60
CA GLU A 104 9.91 1.29 5.05
C GLU A 104 8.44 1.26 5.49
N GLU A 105 7.60 2.12 4.91
CA GLU A 105 6.17 2.12 5.22
C GLU A 105 5.48 0.92 4.58
N ARG A 106 5.82 0.51 3.35
CA ARG A 106 5.29 -0.74 2.77
C ARG A 106 5.56 -1.96 3.66
N HIS A 107 6.75 -2.06 4.24
CA HIS A 107 7.07 -3.14 5.18
C HIS A 107 6.27 -3.06 6.48
N HIS A 108 6.11 -1.85 7.04
CA HIS A 108 5.24 -1.64 8.19
C HIS A 108 3.83 -2.15 7.91
N TRP A 109 3.21 -1.70 6.81
CA TRP A 109 1.88 -2.12 6.41
C TRP A 109 1.77 -3.64 6.20
N ARG A 110 2.75 -4.27 5.55
CA ARG A 110 2.78 -5.74 5.34
C ARG A 110 2.63 -6.51 6.65
N ASN A 111 3.25 -6.06 7.74
CA ASN A 111 3.17 -6.73 9.04
C ASN A 111 1.77 -6.71 9.68
N PHE A 112 0.89 -5.82 9.23
CA PHE A 112 -0.48 -5.70 9.73
C PHE A 112 -1.54 -6.22 8.76
N MET A 113 -1.14 -6.74 7.60
CA MET A 113 -2.04 -7.37 6.65
C MET A 113 -2.80 -8.53 7.30
N ILE A 114 -4.06 -8.68 6.93
CA ILE A 114 -4.93 -9.78 7.36
C ILE A 114 -4.91 -10.86 6.28
N GLU A 115 -4.76 -12.11 6.69
CA GLU A 115 -4.98 -13.27 5.82
C GLU A 115 -6.46 -13.71 5.91
N PRO A 116 -7.09 -14.09 4.79
CA PRO A 116 -8.50 -14.51 4.73
C PRO A 116 -8.78 -15.86 5.39
#